data_AF-W9AWB5-F1
#
_entry.id   AF-W9AWB5-F1
#
_cell.length_a   1.000
_cell.length_b   1.000
_cell.length_c   1.000
_cell.angle_alpha   90.00
_cell.angle_beta   90.00
_cell.angle_gamma   90.00
#
_symmetry.space_group_name_H-M   'P 1'
#
loop_
_entity.id
_entity.type
_entity.pdbx_description
1 polymer ?
#
loop_
_entity_poly.entity_id
_entity_poly.type
_entity_poly.pdbx_seq_one_letter_code
_entity_poly.pdbx_strand_id
1 'polypeptide(L)'
;MAVNRKVKGVVIGAVLVIGVLISGTVLSSCATQIGPGQTAVKVDDYALIPTDPKVEGCINPETSEFNPPGGFKAYRYPSRQISWDATGSPDSEAEPTIVVSNATAPAELRVPVVITFDLTTDCAMLMDFHRDFGTKYQGWLDDEGLVTEGWKNLLRYVVGQPAEQVLISVAQKYTWREIWNDEKVRIEFQNALRDALPSASRARTDGREFFTNFQVTVMKPDPVDDGLKEAIIAEQKAIADARAAEAKGVADANAAKAKAEADKAAAQAQTELARQRALQKQAEIAGYPDVDAYLRAIAIENGQNPFQPTYVVPQAP
;
A
#
# COMPACT_ATOMS: atom_id res chain seq x y z
N MET A 1 89.84 29.53 3.26
CA MET A 1 88.57 28.76 3.29
C MET A 1 87.43 29.74 3.53
N ALA A 2 86.65 30.05 2.50
CA ALA A 2 85.51 30.94 2.58
C ALA A 2 84.24 30.11 2.80
N VAL A 3 83.68 30.14 4.01
CA VAL A 3 82.36 29.54 4.28
C VAL A 3 81.28 30.54 3.86
N ASN A 4 80.48 30.11 2.89
CA ASN A 4 79.57 30.91 2.10
C ASN A 4 78.35 31.37 2.92
N ARG A 5 78.20 32.71 3.07
CA ARG A 5 77.18 33.36 3.92
C ARG A 5 75.73 33.18 3.41
N LYS A 6 75.55 32.68 2.18
CA LYS A 6 74.23 32.45 1.56
C LYS A 6 73.47 31.23 2.08
N VAL A 7 74.12 30.29 2.77
CA VAL A 7 73.47 29.04 3.23
C VAL A 7 72.59 29.27 4.47
N LYS A 8 72.89 30.28 5.31
CA LYS A 8 72.13 30.52 6.55
C LYS A 8 70.74 31.14 6.33
N GLY A 9 70.53 31.91 5.26
CA GLY A 9 69.24 32.55 4.97
C GLY A 9 68.19 31.58 4.42
N VAL A 10 68.61 30.59 3.63
CA VAL A 10 67.70 29.63 2.98
C VAL A 10 67.20 28.57 3.97
N VAL A 11 68.04 28.17 4.93
CA VAL A 11 67.67 27.16 5.94
C VAL A 11 66.67 27.73 6.96
N ILE A 12 66.77 29.01 7.33
CA ILE A 12 65.83 29.64 8.27
C ILE A 12 64.47 29.91 7.59
N GLY A 13 64.47 30.31 6.32
CA GLY A 13 63.23 30.49 5.55
C GLY A 13 62.47 29.18 5.28
N ALA A 14 63.19 28.10 4.97
CA ALA A 14 62.58 26.79 4.72
C ALA A 14 61.98 26.16 5.99
N VAL A 15 62.62 26.31 7.16
CA VAL A 15 62.11 25.79 8.44
C VAL A 15 60.88 26.54 8.91
N LEU A 16 60.79 27.86 8.67
CA LEU A 16 59.60 28.66 8.99
C LEU A 16 58.41 28.35 8.05
N VAL A 17 58.67 28.14 6.76
CA VAL A 17 57.60 27.81 5.79
C VAL A 17 57.09 26.39 5.97
N ILE A 18 57.96 25.42 6.28
CA ILE A 18 57.57 24.05 6.62
C ILE A 18 56.86 24.01 7.99
N GLY A 19 57.31 24.80 8.98
CA GLY A 19 56.66 24.91 10.28
C GLY A 19 55.22 25.46 10.18
N VAL A 20 54.99 26.47 9.33
CA VAL A 20 53.66 27.07 9.10
C VAL A 20 52.76 26.16 8.22
N LEU A 21 53.32 25.41 7.27
CA LEU A 21 52.55 24.46 6.45
C LEU A 21 52.14 23.19 7.23
N ILE A 22 52.96 22.74 8.18
CA ILE A 22 52.62 21.61 9.07
C ILE A 22 51.63 22.06 10.15
N SER A 23 51.73 23.29 10.67
CA SER A 23 50.74 23.79 11.64
C SER A 23 49.40 24.19 10.99
N GLY A 24 49.38 24.55 9.70
CA GLY A 24 48.14 24.82 8.95
C GLY A 24 47.35 23.58 8.53
N THR A 25 47.98 22.41 8.41
CA THR A 25 47.32 21.15 7.98
C THR A 25 46.92 20.23 9.13
N VAL A 26 47.42 20.46 10.35
CA VAL A 26 47.03 19.68 11.54
C VAL A 26 45.73 20.21 12.16
N LEU A 27 45.40 21.49 11.98
CA LEU A 27 44.23 22.11 12.62
C LEU A 27 42.87 21.64 12.07
N SER A 28 42.81 21.03 10.88
CA SER A 28 41.56 20.45 10.35
C SER A 28 41.26 19.05 10.92
N SER A 29 42.20 18.42 11.63
CA SER A 29 41.99 17.12 12.30
C SER A 29 41.57 17.24 13.76
N CYS A 30 41.49 18.46 14.28
CA CYS A 30 41.24 18.74 15.71
C CYS A 30 39.79 19.16 15.99
N ALA A 31 38.85 18.99 15.06
CA ALA A 31 37.45 19.32 15.29
C ALA A 31 36.55 18.23 14.72
N THR A 32 35.60 17.76 15.54
CA THR A 32 34.57 16.82 15.11
C THR A 32 33.33 17.61 14.75
N GLN A 33 32.96 17.58 13.48
CA GLN A 33 31.74 18.22 12.98
C GLN A 33 30.60 17.20 12.90
N ILE A 34 29.43 17.60 13.42
CA ILE A 34 28.19 16.82 13.35
C ILE A 34 27.28 17.45 12.30
N GLY A 35 26.84 16.62 11.35
CA GLY A 35 25.99 17.05 10.25
C GLY A 35 24.53 17.32 10.65
N PRO A 36 23.72 17.85 9.72
CA PRO A 36 22.29 18.00 9.93
C PRO A 36 21.61 16.64 10.16
N GLY A 37 20.67 16.59 11.12
CA GLY A 37 19.93 15.36 11.43
C GLY A 37 20.73 14.28 12.15
N GLN A 38 21.90 14.63 12.70
CA GLN A 38 22.76 13.75 13.49
C GLN A 38 23.05 14.39 14.84
N THR A 39 23.22 13.57 15.86
CA THR A 39 23.83 13.92 17.15
C THR A 39 24.96 12.94 17.41
N ALA A 40 25.87 13.19 18.34
CA ALA A 40 26.90 12.21 18.67
C ALA A 40 27.09 12.04 20.16
N VAL A 41 27.37 10.81 20.58
CA VAL A 41 27.83 10.50 21.92
C VAL A 41 29.35 10.57 21.95
N LYS A 42 29.88 11.36 22.87
CA LYS A 42 31.30 11.54 23.11
C LYS A 42 31.79 10.48 24.08
N VAL A 43 32.80 9.73 23.67
CA VAL A 43 33.48 8.73 24.50
C VAL A 43 34.96 9.04 24.51
N ASP A 44 35.55 9.08 25.70
CA ASP A 44 36.98 9.29 25.86
C ASP A 44 37.79 8.29 25.06
N ASP A 45 38.73 8.79 24.26
CA ASP A 45 39.65 7.97 23.48
C ASP A 45 41.06 8.09 24.04
N TYR A 46 41.29 7.59 25.25
CA TYR A 46 42.59 7.68 25.93
C TYR A 46 43.69 6.90 25.19
N ALA A 47 44.23 7.47 24.12
CA ALA A 47 45.30 6.90 23.31
C ALA A 47 46.64 6.75 24.08
N LEU A 48 46.74 7.33 25.29
CA LEU A 48 47.97 7.41 26.09
C LEU A 48 47.89 6.71 27.47
N ILE A 49 46.71 6.44 28.04
CA ILE A 49 46.55 5.78 29.35
C ILE A 49 45.34 4.84 29.30
N PRO A 50 45.52 3.52 29.45
CA PRO A 50 44.41 2.56 29.38
C PRO A 50 43.58 2.64 30.67
N THR A 51 42.59 3.54 30.69
CA THR A 51 41.49 3.56 31.66
C THR A 51 40.19 3.18 30.96
N ASP A 52 39.20 2.73 31.72
CA ASP A 52 37.87 2.40 31.17
C ASP A 52 37.31 3.61 30.40
N PRO A 53 36.89 3.46 29.13
CA PRO A 53 36.39 4.56 28.32
C PRO A 53 35.13 5.13 28.97
N LYS A 54 35.13 6.44 29.26
CA LYS A 54 33.98 7.12 29.85
C LYS A 54 33.16 7.78 28.77
N VAL A 55 31.85 7.62 28.88
CA VAL A 55 30.89 8.41 28.09
C VAL A 55 30.81 9.79 28.74
N GLU A 56 31.28 10.81 28.05
CA GLU A 56 31.45 12.16 28.61
C GLU A 56 30.22 13.06 28.42
N GLY A 57 29.48 12.86 27.32
CA GLY A 57 28.38 13.74 26.94
C GLY A 57 27.96 13.55 25.50
N CYS A 58 27.28 14.55 24.93
CA CYS A 58 26.81 14.54 23.55
C CYS A 58 27.16 15.84 22.84
N ILE A 59 27.36 15.72 21.52
CA ILE A 59 27.59 16.83 20.61
C ILE A 59 26.27 17.12 19.89
N ASN A 60 25.84 18.38 19.92
CA ASN A 60 24.56 18.79 19.34
C ASN A 60 24.58 18.73 17.80
N PRO A 61 23.42 18.54 17.16
CA PRO A 61 23.30 18.62 15.71
C PRO A 61 23.81 19.94 15.15
N GLU A 62 24.40 19.90 13.96
CA GLU A 62 24.93 21.09 13.25
C GLU A 62 25.97 21.88 14.03
N THR A 63 26.67 21.24 14.97
CA THR A 63 27.78 21.86 15.72
C THR A 63 29.12 21.20 15.41
N SER A 64 30.20 21.90 15.76
CA SER A 64 31.55 21.39 15.70
C SER A 64 32.18 21.55 17.07
N GLU A 65 32.80 20.50 17.59
CA GLU A 65 33.49 20.51 18.87
C GLU A 65 34.98 20.23 18.66
N PHE A 66 35.82 21.00 19.36
CA PHE A 66 37.26 20.81 19.33
C PHE A 66 37.64 19.50 20.03
N ASN A 67 38.40 18.65 19.34
CA ASN A 67 38.91 17.39 19.86
C ASN A 67 40.20 17.65 20.67
N PRO A 68 40.16 17.54 22.01
CA PRO A 68 41.28 17.91 22.86
C PRO A 68 42.47 16.95 22.72
N PRO A 69 43.69 17.35 23.13
CA PRO A 69 44.83 16.45 23.25
C PRO A 69 44.48 15.28 24.18
N GLY A 70 44.56 14.04 23.69
CA GLY A 70 44.07 12.87 24.39
C GLY A 70 42.77 12.31 23.82
N GLY A 71 42.09 13.04 22.93
CA GLY A 71 41.08 12.51 22.01
C GLY A 71 39.73 12.15 22.64
N PHE A 72 38.66 12.34 21.88
CA PHE A 72 37.43 11.57 22.03
C PHE A 72 37.03 10.90 20.72
N LYS A 73 36.28 9.81 20.84
CA LYS A 73 35.51 9.20 19.76
C LYS A 73 34.08 9.71 19.79
N ALA A 74 33.58 10.13 18.64
CA ALA A 74 32.21 10.54 18.45
C ALA A 74 31.42 9.42 17.77
N TYR A 75 30.46 8.86 18.48
CA TYR A 75 29.53 7.86 17.95
C TYR A 75 28.26 8.56 17.50
N ARG A 76 28.04 8.62 16.18
CA ARG A 76 26.93 9.36 15.59
C ARG A 76 25.63 8.58 15.66
N TYR A 77 24.55 9.30 15.95
CA TYR A 77 23.19 8.80 16.05
C TYR A 77 22.24 9.70 15.27
N PRO A 78 21.14 9.16 14.72
CA PRO A 78 20.10 9.98 14.13
C PRO A 78 19.50 10.93 15.17
N SER A 79 19.38 12.21 14.83
CA SER A 79 18.63 13.20 15.63
C SER A 79 17.31 13.61 14.95
N ARG A 80 16.92 12.86 13.92
CA ARG A 80 15.71 13.01 13.12
C ARG A 80 14.97 11.68 13.09
N GLN A 81 13.74 11.75 12.61
CA GLN A 81 12.96 10.57 12.32
C GLN A 81 13.71 9.62 11.36
N ILE A 82 13.67 8.33 11.68
CA ILE A 82 14.31 7.24 10.95
C ILE A 82 13.29 6.18 10.58
N SER A 83 13.61 5.40 9.56
CA SER A 83 12.79 4.28 9.12
C SER A 83 13.57 2.98 9.23
N TRP A 84 12.83 1.91 9.51
CA TRP A 84 13.21 0.54 9.24
C TRP A 84 12.31 0.03 8.13
N ASP A 85 12.89 -0.21 6.96
CA ASP A 85 12.26 -0.63 5.73
C ASP A 85 12.49 -2.14 5.51
N ALA A 86 11.38 -2.87 5.46
CA ALA A 86 11.32 -4.29 5.12
C ALA A 86 10.53 -4.51 3.82
N THR A 87 10.76 -3.68 2.81
CA THR A 87 10.12 -3.82 1.50
C THR A 87 10.88 -4.68 0.51
N GLY A 88 12.16 -4.99 0.78
CA GLY A 88 13.03 -5.77 -0.10
C GLY A 88 13.60 -4.97 -1.27
N SER A 89 13.62 -3.64 -1.17
CA SER A 89 14.35 -2.77 -2.10
C SER A 89 15.86 -2.87 -1.83
N PRO A 90 16.74 -2.51 -2.80
CA PRO A 90 18.20 -2.60 -2.61
C PRO A 90 18.74 -1.86 -1.38
N ASP A 91 18.06 -0.79 -0.98
CA ASP A 91 18.41 0.04 0.18
C ASP A 91 17.62 -0.30 1.44
N SER A 92 16.75 -1.32 1.41
CA SER A 92 15.95 -1.73 2.57
C SER A 92 16.82 -2.38 3.65
N GLU A 93 16.46 -2.17 4.92
CA GLU A 93 17.14 -2.80 6.06
C GLU A 93 16.82 -4.30 6.22
N ALA A 94 15.73 -4.78 5.61
CA ALA A 94 15.34 -6.19 5.63
C ALA A 94 14.50 -6.60 4.40
N GLU A 95 14.37 -7.91 4.22
CA GLU A 95 13.38 -8.50 3.33
C GLU A 95 11.97 -8.46 3.95
N PRO A 96 10.90 -8.45 3.14
CA PRO A 96 9.53 -8.57 3.63
C PRO A 96 9.33 -9.82 4.48
N THR A 97 8.57 -9.69 5.57
CA THR A 97 8.22 -10.84 6.40
C THR A 97 7.33 -11.80 5.61
N ILE A 98 7.72 -13.06 5.56
CA ILE A 98 6.86 -14.13 5.04
C ILE A 98 5.93 -14.57 6.17
N VAL A 99 4.63 -14.37 5.97
CA VAL A 99 3.59 -14.82 6.89
C VAL A 99 2.83 -15.98 6.26
N VAL A 100 2.37 -16.89 7.11
CA VAL A 100 1.43 -17.96 6.72
C VAL A 100 0.03 -17.52 7.13
N SER A 101 -0.94 -17.62 6.22
CA SER A 101 -2.35 -17.41 6.54
C SER A 101 -2.92 -18.53 7.43
N ASN A 102 -4.18 -18.39 7.84
CA ASN A 102 -4.83 -19.37 8.71
C ASN A 102 -4.91 -20.79 8.12
N ALA A 103 -5.15 -21.77 8.99
CA ALA A 103 -5.18 -23.19 8.64
C ALA A 103 -6.30 -23.59 7.66
N THR A 104 -7.37 -22.78 7.54
CA THR A 104 -8.49 -23.05 6.62
C THR A 104 -8.10 -22.83 5.16
N ALA A 105 -7.16 -21.92 4.91
CA ALA A 105 -6.62 -21.64 3.59
C ALA A 105 -5.15 -21.21 3.74
N PRO A 106 -4.22 -22.15 3.96
CA PRO A 106 -2.82 -21.84 4.21
C PRO A 106 -2.13 -21.43 2.91
N ALA A 107 -1.47 -20.29 2.94
CA ALA A 107 -0.57 -19.82 1.90
C ALA A 107 0.46 -18.88 2.53
N GLU A 108 1.60 -18.78 1.87
CA GLU A 108 2.68 -17.87 2.24
C GLU A 108 2.51 -16.54 1.50
N LEU A 109 2.54 -15.44 2.23
CA LEU A 109 2.51 -14.08 1.68
C LEU A 109 3.69 -13.28 2.22
N ARG A 110 4.34 -12.53 1.34
CA ARG A 110 5.31 -11.49 1.70
C ARG A 110 4.54 -10.23 2.10
N VAL A 111 4.77 -9.73 3.31
CA VAL A 111 4.14 -8.50 3.82
C VAL A 111 5.22 -7.41 3.92
N PRO A 112 5.28 -6.48 2.94
CA PRO A 112 6.24 -5.40 2.96
C PRO A 112 5.81 -4.32 3.95
N VAL A 113 6.72 -3.85 4.80
CA VAL A 113 6.41 -2.88 5.86
C VAL A 113 7.51 -1.83 5.96
N VAL A 114 7.11 -0.58 6.19
CA VAL A 114 8.01 0.51 6.61
C VAL A 114 7.55 1.00 7.99
N ILE A 115 8.46 0.98 8.95
CA ILE A 115 8.23 1.46 10.31
C ILE A 115 9.10 2.67 10.55
N THR A 116 8.48 3.78 10.89
CA THR A 116 9.16 5.06 11.09
C THR A 116 9.04 5.48 12.55
N PHE A 117 10.12 5.96 13.16
CA PHE A 117 10.20 6.25 14.59
C PHE A 117 11.33 7.23 14.89
N ASP A 118 11.35 7.75 16.12
CA ASP A 118 12.39 8.67 16.59
C ASP A 118 13.26 7.97 17.63
N LEU A 119 14.58 8.17 17.57
CA LEU A 119 15.49 7.87 18.66
C LEU A 119 15.51 9.06 19.63
N THR A 120 15.65 8.79 20.93
CA THR A 120 15.82 9.84 21.94
C THR A 120 16.97 10.80 21.60
N THR A 121 16.71 12.09 21.75
CA THR A 121 17.71 13.16 21.62
C THR A 121 18.12 13.71 22.98
N ASP A 122 17.53 13.22 24.07
CA ASP A 122 17.99 13.53 25.42
C ASP A 122 19.38 12.93 25.65
N CYS A 123 20.35 13.78 25.98
CA CYS A 123 21.74 13.33 26.01
C CYS A 123 22.00 12.24 27.07
N ALA A 124 21.41 12.37 28.27
CA ALA A 124 21.61 11.36 29.32
C ALA A 124 21.04 10.00 28.90
N MET A 125 19.85 10.01 28.30
CA MET A 125 19.23 8.81 27.77
C MET A 125 20.00 8.24 26.57
N LEU A 126 20.52 9.09 25.67
CA LEU A 126 21.31 8.65 24.53
C LEU A 126 22.66 8.05 24.94
N MET A 127 23.31 8.58 25.98
CA MET A 127 24.53 8.03 26.55
C MET A 127 24.29 6.62 27.12
N ASP A 128 23.18 6.43 27.85
CA ASP A 128 22.80 5.11 28.34
C ASP A 128 22.46 4.16 27.20
N PHE A 129 21.74 4.63 26.17
CA PHE A 129 21.47 3.85 24.96
C PHE A 129 22.77 3.39 24.29
N HIS A 130 23.74 4.30 24.13
CA HIS A 130 25.04 3.97 23.57
C HIS A 130 25.75 2.90 24.41
N ARG A 131 25.81 3.07 25.73
CA ARG A 131 26.46 2.12 26.64
C ARG A 131 25.83 0.73 26.55
N ASP A 132 24.50 0.66 26.63
CA ASP A 132 23.79 -0.60 26.85
C ASP A 132 23.48 -1.35 25.53
N PHE A 133 23.25 -0.61 24.44
CA PHE A 133 22.86 -1.16 23.13
C PHE A 133 23.80 -0.77 22.00
N GLY A 134 24.22 0.49 21.94
CA GLY A 134 25.12 1.00 20.90
C GLY A 134 26.41 0.20 20.80
N THR A 135 27.14 0.03 21.91
CA THR A 135 28.40 -0.74 21.98
C THR A 135 28.21 -2.22 21.65
N LYS A 136 27.12 -2.83 22.12
CA LYS A 136 26.83 -4.26 21.92
C LYS A 136 26.65 -4.62 20.45
N TYR A 137 25.95 -3.79 19.70
CA TYR A 137 25.63 -4.04 18.29
C TYR A 137 26.54 -3.29 17.32
N GLN A 138 27.46 -2.45 17.82
CA GLN A 138 28.13 -1.43 17.02
C GLN A 138 27.12 -0.53 16.28
N GLY A 139 26.00 -0.25 16.96
CA GLY A 139 24.82 0.38 16.42
C GLY A 139 24.93 1.90 16.45
N TRP A 140 25.75 2.47 15.56
CA TRP A 140 25.88 3.91 15.32
C TRP A 140 26.06 4.17 13.82
N LEU A 141 25.89 5.41 13.39
CA LEU A 141 26.15 5.85 12.01
C LEU A 141 27.66 6.00 11.76
N ASP A 142 28.09 5.91 10.51
CA ASP A 142 29.48 6.17 10.13
C ASP A 142 29.84 7.67 10.15
N ASP A 143 31.04 8.01 9.66
CA ASP A 143 31.54 9.38 9.72
C ASP A 143 30.78 10.36 8.83
N GLU A 144 30.20 9.84 7.76
CA GLU A 144 29.33 10.52 6.82
C GLU A 144 27.86 10.55 7.31
N GLY A 145 27.58 9.77 8.35
CA GLY A 145 26.27 9.59 8.96
C GLY A 145 25.32 8.71 8.15
N LEU A 146 25.88 7.78 7.39
CA LEU A 146 25.17 6.70 6.74
C LEU A 146 24.92 5.55 7.73
N VAL A 147 23.92 4.75 7.39
CA VAL A 147 23.52 3.59 8.18
C VAL A 147 24.57 2.49 8.08
N THR A 148 25.08 2.05 9.22
CA THR A 148 26.02 0.92 9.31
C THR A 148 25.29 -0.41 9.46
N GLU A 149 25.99 -1.52 9.19
CA GLU A 149 25.45 -2.86 9.46
C GLU A 149 25.15 -3.09 10.95
N GLY A 150 25.96 -2.53 11.86
CA GLY A 150 25.69 -2.59 13.29
C GLY A 150 24.39 -1.88 13.66
N TRP A 151 24.11 -0.74 13.03
CA TRP A 151 22.84 -0.02 13.18
C TRP A 151 21.65 -0.86 12.69
N LYS A 152 21.76 -1.47 11.50
CA LYS A 152 20.72 -2.37 10.97
C LYS A 152 20.46 -3.55 11.91
N ASN A 153 21.51 -4.17 12.44
CA ASN A 153 21.40 -5.28 13.39
C ASN A 153 20.70 -4.87 14.69
N LEU A 154 21.02 -3.67 15.21
CA LEU A 154 20.34 -3.11 16.37
C LEU A 154 18.85 -2.92 16.06
N LEU A 155 18.50 -2.27 14.95
CA LEU A 155 17.10 -2.03 14.56
C LEU A 155 16.33 -3.32 14.32
N ARG A 156 16.96 -4.33 13.72
CA ARG A 156 16.38 -5.66 13.56
C ARG A 156 16.03 -6.28 14.91
N TYR A 157 16.86 -6.09 15.94
CA TYR A 157 16.57 -6.59 17.28
C TYR A 157 15.46 -5.81 18.00
N VAL A 158 15.46 -4.47 17.94
CA VAL A 158 14.49 -3.65 18.71
C VAL A 158 13.14 -3.45 17.99
N VAL A 159 13.12 -3.48 16.67
CA VAL A 159 11.94 -3.17 15.83
C VAL A 159 11.58 -4.35 14.93
N GLY A 160 12.54 -4.84 14.14
CA GLY A 160 12.27 -5.85 13.10
C GLY A 160 11.67 -7.15 13.63
N GLN A 161 12.34 -7.79 14.59
CA GLN A 161 11.87 -9.04 15.19
C GLN A 161 10.50 -8.89 15.88
N PRO A 162 10.24 -7.86 16.71
CA PRO A 162 8.89 -7.58 17.20
C PRO A 162 7.84 -7.42 16.09
N ALA A 163 8.18 -6.69 15.02
CA ALA A 163 7.27 -6.49 13.89
C ALA A 163 6.92 -7.82 13.22
N GLU A 164 7.92 -8.66 12.92
CA GLU A 164 7.74 -10.00 12.34
C GLU A 164 6.76 -10.85 13.17
N GLN A 165 6.93 -10.87 14.51
CA GLN A 165 6.06 -11.65 15.40
C GLN A 165 4.61 -11.14 15.37
N VAL A 166 4.40 -9.82 15.36
CA VAL A 166 3.07 -9.23 15.25
C VAL A 166 2.44 -9.58 13.92
N LEU A 167 3.16 -9.43 12.80
CA LEU A 167 2.68 -9.79 11.47
C LEU A 167 2.26 -11.27 11.40
N ILE A 168 3.10 -12.19 11.88
CA ILE A 168 2.77 -13.62 11.92
C ILE A 168 1.50 -13.87 12.74
N SER A 169 1.37 -13.24 13.91
CA SER A 169 0.20 -13.42 14.79
C SER A 169 -1.10 -12.92 14.17
N VAL A 170 -1.06 -11.80 13.44
CA VAL A 170 -2.24 -11.21 12.78
C VAL A 170 -2.62 -12.05 11.56
N ALA A 171 -1.64 -12.50 10.78
CA ALA A 171 -1.88 -13.31 9.57
C ALA A 171 -2.64 -14.60 9.87
N GLN A 172 -2.37 -15.24 11.02
CA GLN A 172 -3.05 -16.48 11.43
C GLN A 172 -4.56 -16.31 11.70
N LYS A 173 -5.07 -15.08 11.82
CA LYS A 173 -6.50 -14.81 11.95
C LYS A 173 -7.26 -14.85 10.63
N TYR A 174 -6.55 -14.67 9.51
CA TYR A 174 -7.13 -14.38 8.21
C TYR A 174 -6.78 -15.42 7.17
N THR A 175 -7.68 -15.63 6.21
CA THR A 175 -7.37 -16.39 5.00
C THR A 175 -6.43 -15.59 4.11
N TRP A 176 -5.67 -16.26 3.24
CA TRP A 176 -4.76 -15.56 2.33
C TRP A 176 -5.49 -14.55 1.42
N ARG A 177 -6.76 -14.82 1.06
CA ARG A 177 -7.59 -13.92 0.23
C ARG A 177 -7.85 -12.59 0.92
N GLU A 178 -8.15 -12.65 2.21
CA GLU A 178 -8.43 -11.47 3.03
C GLU A 178 -7.16 -10.66 3.25
N ILE A 179 -6.04 -11.32 3.57
CA ILE A 179 -4.73 -10.66 3.71
C ILE A 179 -4.32 -9.94 2.43
N TRP A 180 -4.57 -10.55 1.27
CA TRP A 180 -4.14 -10.01 -0.02
C TRP A 180 -5.00 -8.85 -0.53
N ASN A 181 -6.33 -8.94 -0.39
CA ASN A 181 -7.27 -8.04 -1.08
C ASN A 181 -8.11 -7.15 -0.16
N ASP A 182 -8.22 -7.43 1.13
CA ASP A 182 -9.04 -6.62 2.04
C ASP A 182 -8.23 -5.49 2.68
N GLU A 183 -8.64 -4.25 2.43
CA GLU A 183 -8.07 -3.06 3.08
C GLU A 183 -8.24 -3.11 4.60
N LYS A 184 -9.34 -3.67 5.11
CA LYS A 184 -9.57 -3.75 6.56
C LYS A 184 -8.53 -4.62 7.25
N VAL A 185 -8.11 -5.70 6.61
CA VAL A 185 -7.07 -6.58 7.14
C VAL A 185 -5.72 -5.89 7.12
N ARG A 186 -5.39 -5.15 6.05
CA ARG A 186 -4.18 -4.31 6.00
C ARG A 186 -4.17 -3.25 7.11
N ILE A 187 -5.30 -2.59 7.35
CA ILE A 187 -5.45 -1.64 8.47
C ILE A 187 -5.26 -2.35 9.82
N GLU A 188 -5.74 -3.59 9.99
CA GLU A 188 -5.47 -4.36 11.21
C GLU A 188 -3.98 -4.64 11.40
N PHE A 189 -3.25 -5.05 10.36
CA PHE A 189 -1.79 -5.20 10.44
C PHE A 189 -1.12 -3.91 10.88
N GLN A 190 -1.50 -2.77 10.29
CA GLN A 190 -0.96 -1.46 10.66
C GLN A 190 -1.25 -1.11 12.12
N ASN A 191 -2.49 -1.27 12.56
CA ASN A 191 -2.90 -0.96 13.93
C ASN A 191 -2.23 -1.88 14.94
N ALA A 192 -2.18 -3.20 14.66
CA ALA A 192 -1.55 -4.16 15.54
C ALA A 192 -0.05 -3.86 15.73
N LEU A 193 0.65 -3.51 14.66
CA LEU A 193 2.04 -3.08 14.73
C LEU A 193 2.18 -1.77 15.51
N ARG A 194 1.38 -0.74 15.17
CA ARG A 194 1.44 0.57 15.84
C ARG A 194 1.20 0.44 17.35
N ASP A 195 0.28 -0.42 17.76
CA ASP A 195 -0.09 -0.58 19.17
C ASP A 195 0.91 -1.47 19.93
N ALA A 196 1.51 -2.47 19.27
CA ALA A 196 2.46 -3.39 19.92
C ALA A 196 3.90 -2.86 19.98
N LEU A 197 4.38 -2.21 18.91
CA LEU A 197 5.79 -1.85 18.75
C LEU A 197 6.37 -0.98 19.88
N PRO A 198 5.69 0.05 20.39
CA PRO A 198 6.24 0.86 21.49
C PRO A 198 6.55 0.00 22.73
N SER A 199 5.61 -0.88 23.11
CA SER A 199 5.77 -1.75 24.26
C SER A 199 6.84 -2.83 24.05
N ALA A 200 6.91 -3.41 22.84
CA ALA A 200 7.86 -4.46 22.50
C ALA A 200 9.29 -3.92 22.37
N SER A 201 9.46 -2.74 21.75
CA SER A 201 10.75 -2.05 21.68
C SER A 201 11.26 -1.73 23.08
N ARG A 202 10.41 -1.14 23.94
CA ARG A 202 10.72 -0.87 25.35
C ARG A 202 11.14 -2.14 26.12
N ALA A 203 10.48 -3.27 25.87
CA ALA A 203 10.84 -4.54 26.51
C ALA A 203 12.20 -5.08 26.04
N ARG A 204 12.60 -4.79 24.80
CA ARG A 204 13.93 -5.14 24.24
C ARG A 204 15.03 -4.21 24.76
N THR A 205 14.66 -3.07 25.32
CA THR A 205 15.56 -2.05 25.85
C THR A 205 15.43 -1.86 27.36
N ASP A 206 15.37 -2.97 28.10
CA ASP A 206 15.35 -3.02 29.57
C ASP A 206 14.28 -2.15 30.24
N GLY A 207 13.13 -2.00 29.58
CA GLY A 207 12.00 -1.22 30.10
C GLY A 207 12.11 0.28 29.81
N ARG A 208 13.16 0.75 29.14
CA ARG A 208 13.40 2.17 28.82
C ARG A 208 12.92 2.52 27.42
N GLU A 209 12.38 3.72 27.27
CA GLU A 209 11.74 4.17 26.03
C GLU A 209 12.71 5.02 25.20
N PHE A 210 13.71 4.37 24.59
CA PHE A 210 14.66 5.05 23.71
C PHE A 210 14.09 5.39 22.33
N PHE A 211 13.06 4.66 21.90
CA PHE A 211 12.40 4.84 20.62
C PHE A 211 10.96 5.27 20.82
N THR A 212 10.52 6.31 20.13
CA THR A 212 9.18 6.90 20.25
C THR A 212 8.57 7.21 18.89
N ASN A 213 7.33 7.70 18.88
CA ASN A 213 6.63 8.20 17.68
C ASN A 213 6.54 7.19 16.53
N PHE A 214 6.27 5.93 16.84
CA PHE A 214 6.10 4.87 15.85
C PHE A 214 4.95 5.15 14.87
N GLN A 215 5.28 5.16 13.60
CA GLN A 215 4.36 5.24 12.46
C GLN A 215 4.59 4.00 11.59
N VAL A 216 3.50 3.38 11.13
CA VAL A 216 3.58 2.09 10.44
C VAL A 216 2.85 2.17 9.11
N THR A 217 3.55 1.82 8.05
CA THR A 217 2.98 1.64 6.71
C THR A 217 3.12 0.19 6.30
N VAL A 218 2.00 -0.48 6.05
CA VAL A 218 1.97 -1.85 5.54
C VAL A 218 1.55 -1.77 4.07
N MET A 219 2.41 -2.25 3.17
CA MET A 219 2.11 -2.28 1.75
C MET A 219 1.23 -3.49 1.41
N LYS A 220 0.75 -3.56 0.16
CA LYS A 220 -0.03 -4.71 -0.30
C LYS A 220 0.83 -5.98 -0.21
N PRO A 221 0.38 -7.02 0.50
CA PRO A 221 1.09 -8.30 0.52
C PRO A 221 1.12 -8.95 -0.86
N ASP A 222 2.12 -9.79 -1.14
CA ASP A 222 2.21 -10.57 -2.39
C ASP A 222 2.37 -12.06 -2.05
N PRO A 223 1.59 -12.98 -2.66
CA PRO A 223 1.85 -14.40 -2.53
C PRO A 223 3.30 -14.77 -2.85
N VAL A 224 3.88 -15.69 -2.09
CA VAL A 224 5.24 -16.20 -2.36
C VAL A 224 5.26 -17.10 -3.59
N ASP A 225 4.21 -17.90 -3.77
CA ASP A 225 4.04 -18.82 -4.89
C ASP A 225 3.40 -18.12 -6.10
N ASP A 226 4.16 -17.99 -7.19
CA ASP A 226 3.71 -17.40 -8.45
C ASP A 226 2.56 -18.22 -9.09
N GLY A 227 2.57 -19.54 -8.94
CA GLY A 227 1.51 -20.42 -9.44
C GLY A 227 0.20 -20.23 -8.69
N LEU A 228 0.28 -19.96 -7.38
CA LEU A 228 -0.87 -19.56 -6.57
C LEU A 228 -1.44 -18.23 -7.09
N LYS A 229 -0.59 -17.22 -7.32
CA LYS A 229 -1.03 -15.91 -7.84
C LYS A 229 -1.78 -16.03 -9.18
N GLU A 230 -1.25 -16.82 -10.12
CA GLU A 230 -1.90 -17.07 -11.41
C GLU A 230 -3.22 -17.82 -11.27
N ALA A 231 -3.26 -18.90 -10.48
CA ALA A 231 -4.46 -19.68 -10.23
C ALA A 231 -5.57 -18.83 -9.60
N ILE A 232 -5.20 -17.91 -8.71
CA ILE A 232 -6.13 -16.98 -8.07
C ILE A 232 -6.69 -15.97 -9.07
N ILE A 233 -5.84 -15.37 -9.89
CA ILE A 233 -6.28 -14.42 -10.92
C ILE A 233 -7.23 -15.12 -11.89
N ALA A 234 -6.94 -16.37 -12.28
CA ALA A 234 -7.80 -17.18 -13.11
C ALA A 234 -9.15 -17.49 -12.43
N GLU A 235 -9.15 -17.86 -11.14
CA GLU A 235 -10.37 -18.12 -10.37
C GLU A 235 -11.22 -16.85 -10.21
N GLN A 236 -10.62 -15.72 -9.88
CA GLN A 236 -11.33 -14.43 -9.75
C GLN A 236 -11.92 -13.98 -11.07
N LYS A 237 -11.19 -14.18 -12.18
CA LYS A 237 -11.71 -13.93 -13.52
C LYS A 237 -12.89 -14.85 -13.83
N ALA A 238 -12.80 -16.14 -13.52
CA ALA A 238 -13.91 -17.08 -13.71
C ALA A 238 -15.15 -16.74 -12.88
N ILE A 239 -14.99 -16.30 -11.63
CA ILE A 239 -16.10 -15.84 -10.78
C ILE A 239 -16.72 -14.55 -11.34
N ALA A 240 -15.90 -13.60 -11.77
CA ALA A 240 -16.38 -12.37 -12.39
C ALA A 240 -17.15 -12.66 -13.69
N ASP A 241 -16.62 -13.54 -14.53
CA ASP A 241 -17.26 -13.98 -15.77
C ASP A 241 -18.57 -14.74 -15.50
N ALA A 242 -18.61 -15.61 -14.49
CA ALA A 242 -19.82 -16.31 -14.08
C ALA A 242 -20.90 -15.36 -13.57
N ARG A 243 -20.54 -14.37 -12.75
CA ARG A 243 -21.47 -13.32 -12.27
C ARG A 243 -21.97 -12.46 -13.43
N ALA A 244 -21.10 -12.13 -14.39
CA ALA A 244 -21.49 -11.39 -15.58
C ALA A 244 -22.47 -12.21 -16.45
N ALA A 245 -22.24 -13.52 -16.59
CA ALA A 245 -23.14 -14.42 -17.30
C ALA A 245 -24.49 -14.58 -16.59
N GLU A 246 -24.51 -14.70 -15.26
CA GLU A 246 -25.73 -14.75 -14.46
C GLU A 246 -26.53 -13.44 -14.59
N ALA A 247 -25.87 -12.29 -14.45
CA ALA A 247 -26.49 -10.98 -14.62
C ALA A 247 -27.09 -10.81 -16.03
N LYS A 248 -26.38 -11.27 -17.06
CA LYS A 248 -26.89 -11.28 -18.44
C LYS A 248 -28.10 -12.20 -18.57
N GLY A 249 -28.06 -13.41 -18.01
CA GLY A 249 -29.19 -14.34 -18.02
C GLY A 249 -30.44 -13.77 -17.35
N VAL A 250 -30.28 -13.08 -16.22
CA VAL A 250 -31.39 -12.37 -15.53
C VAL A 250 -31.93 -11.23 -16.40
N ALA A 251 -31.05 -10.45 -17.05
CA ALA A 251 -31.46 -9.39 -17.97
C ALA A 251 -32.24 -9.93 -19.18
N ASP A 252 -31.75 -11.01 -19.79
CA ASP A 252 -32.38 -11.68 -20.94
C ASP A 252 -33.75 -12.27 -20.54
N ALA A 253 -33.85 -12.88 -19.35
CA ALA A 253 -35.12 -13.40 -18.83
C ALA A 253 -36.15 -12.27 -18.56
N ASN A 254 -35.72 -11.13 -18.04
CA ASN A 254 -36.57 -9.97 -17.83
C ASN A 254 -37.02 -9.35 -19.17
N ALA A 255 -36.13 -9.27 -20.16
CA ALA A 255 -36.47 -8.82 -21.51
C ALA A 255 -37.48 -9.76 -22.19
N ALA A 256 -37.33 -11.08 -22.02
CA ALA A 256 -38.27 -12.07 -22.53
C ALA A 256 -39.66 -11.95 -21.87
N LYS A 257 -39.72 -11.73 -20.54
CA LYS A 257 -40.98 -11.46 -19.83
C LYS A 257 -41.65 -10.17 -20.32
N ALA A 258 -40.89 -9.09 -20.44
CA ALA A 258 -41.40 -7.82 -20.95
C ALA A 258 -41.94 -7.94 -22.38
N LYS A 259 -41.26 -8.71 -23.24
CA LYS A 259 -41.74 -9.02 -24.59
C LYS A 259 -43.02 -9.84 -24.57
N ALA A 260 -43.09 -10.90 -23.74
CA ALA A 260 -44.29 -11.72 -23.62
C ALA A 260 -45.49 -10.92 -23.07
N GLU A 261 -45.26 -10.00 -22.14
CA GLU A 261 -46.27 -9.08 -21.63
C GLU A 261 -46.74 -8.09 -22.71
N ALA A 262 -45.80 -7.54 -23.49
CA ALA A 262 -46.11 -6.67 -24.62
C ALA A 262 -46.92 -7.41 -25.71
N ASP A 263 -46.54 -8.65 -26.03
CA ASP A 263 -47.25 -9.49 -27.00
C ASP A 263 -48.67 -9.83 -26.51
N LYS A 264 -48.82 -10.12 -25.21
CA LYS A 264 -50.15 -10.35 -24.59
C LYS A 264 -51.01 -9.09 -24.62
N ALA A 265 -50.45 -7.93 -24.31
CA ALA A 265 -51.16 -6.65 -24.36
C ALA A 265 -51.58 -6.31 -25.79
N ALA A 266 -50.72 -6.55 -26.78
CA ALA A 266 -51.04 -6.36 -28.20
C ALA A 266 -52.18 -7.29 -28.66
N ALA A 267 -52.16 -8.56 -28.26
CA ALA A 267 -53.23 -9.51 -28.57
C ALA A 267 -54.58 -9.11 -27.93
N GLN A 268 -54.55 -8.62 -26.69
CA GLN A 268 -55.74 -8.10 -26.02
C GLN A 268 -56.30 -6.85 -26.72
N ALA A 269 -55.43 -5.91 -27.10
CA ALA A 269 -55.82 -4.72 -27.84
C ALA A 269 -56.45 -5.06 -29.20
N GLN A 270 -55.89 -6.03 -29.93
CA GLN A 270 -56.49 -6.50 -31.19
C GLN A 270 -57.86 -7.14 -30.99
N THR A 271 -58.03 -7.93 -29.92
CA THR A 271 -59.31 -8.57 -29.58
C THR A 271 -60.36 -7.51 -29.24
N GLU A 272 -60.00 -6.49 -28.47
CA GLU A 272 -60.90 -5.39 -28.14
C GLU A 272 -61.28 -4.55 -29.36
N LEU A 273 -60.31 -4.24 -30.24
CA LEU A 273 -60.59 -3.57 -31.52
C LEU A 273 -61.54 -4.40 -32.40
N ALA A 274 -61.35 -5.71 -32.47
CA ALA A 274 -62.24 -6.61 -33.21
C ALA A 274 -63.65 -6.63 -32.59
N ARG A 275 -63.76 -6.66 -31.26
CA ARG A 275 -65.04 -6.56 -30.53
C ARG A 275 -65.74 -5.24 -30.81
N GLN A 276 -65.03 -4.12 -30.76
CA GLN A 276 -65.59 -2.80 -31.06
C GLN A 276 -66.08 -2.71 -32.51
N ARG A 277 -65.31 -3.23 -33.47
CA ARG A 277 -65.74 -3.32 -34.88
C ARG A 277 -66.98 -4.19 -35.04
N ALA A 278 -67.06 -5.31 -34.34
CA ALA A 278 -68.24 -6.17 -34.36
C ALA A 278 -69.47 -5.47 -33.78
N LEU A 279 -69.33 -4.74 -32.68
CA LEU A 279 -70.40 -3.93 -32.08
C LEU A 279 -70.85 -2.78 -32.99
N GLN A 280 -69.92 -2.09 -33.64
CA GLN A 280 -70.22 -1.06 -34.64
C GLN A 280 -71.03 -1.64 -35.80
N LYS A 281 -70.60 -2.78 -36.36
CA LYS A 281 -71.37 -3.48 -37.40
C LYS A 281 -72.75 -3.93 -36.94
N GLN A 282 -72.87 -4.44 -35.71
CA GLN A 282 -74.18 -4.81 -35.15
C GLN A 282 -75.10 -3.59 -35.01
N ALA A 283 -74.58 -2.45 -34.54
CA ALA A 283 -75.33 -1.21 -34.43
C ALA A 283 -75.75 -0.66 -35.81
N GLU A 284 -74.87 -0.76 -36.80
CA GLU A 284 -75.15 -0.40 -38.20
C GLU A 284 -76.28 -1.25 -38.78
N ILE A 285 -76.22 -2.58 -38.61
CA ILE A 285 -77.25 -3.53 -39.05
C ILE A 285 -78.60 -3.23 -38.35
N ALA A 286 -78.58 -2.92 -37.04
CA ALA A 286 -79.80 -2.62 -36.28
C ALA A 286 -80.52 -1.32 -36.72
N GLY A 287 -79.84 -0.44 -37.46
CA GLY A 287 -80.45 0.73 -38.10
C GLY A 287 -81.37 0.38 -39.29
N TYR A 288 -81.35 -0.88 -39.74
CA TYR A 288 -82.18 -1.39 -40.84
C TYR A 288 -83.31 -2.29 -40.31
N PRO A 289 -84.45 -2.39 -41.02
CA PRO A 289 -85.60 -3.18 -40.58
C PRO A 289 -85.29 -4.68 -40.40
N ASP A 290 -84.40 -5.23 -41.24
CA ASP A 290 -83.93 -6.60 -41.17
C ASP A 290 -82.52 -6.72 -41.81
N VAL A 291 -81.87 -7.86 -41.60
CA VAL A 291 -80.52 -8.15 -42.12
C VAL A 291 -80.49 -8.12 -43.66
N ASP A 292 -81.57 -8.56 -44.31
CA ASP A 292 -81.65 -8.55 -45.76
C ASP A 292 -81.75 -7.13 -46.32
N ALA A 293 -82.40 -6.19 -45.60
CA ALA A 293 -82.49 -4.78 -45.96
C ALA A 293 -81.14 -4.09 -45.90
N TYR A 294 -80.33 -4.42 -44.90
CA TYR A 294 -78.94 -3.97 -44.80
C TYR A 294 -78.08 -4.51 -45.96
N LEU A 295 -78.17 -5.80 -46.25
CA LEU A 295 -77.43 -6.41 -47.37
C LEU A 295 -77.86 -5.85 -48.73
N ARG A 296 -79.15 -5.55 -48.92
CA ARG A 296 -79.66 -4.86 -50.12
C ARG A 296 -79.09 -3.46 -50.25
N ALA A 297 -79.00 -2.68 -49.17
CA ALA A 297 -78.42 -1.35 -49.17
C ALA A 297 -76.92 -1.38 -49.54
N ILE A 298 -76.15 -2.30 -48.94
CA ILE A 298 -74.73 -2.52 -49.27
C ILE A 298 -74.56 -2.94 -50.74
N ALA A 299 -75.42 -3.81 -51.27
CA ALA A 299 -75.37 -4.22 -52.66
C ALA A 299 -75.55 -3.03 -53.62
N ILE A 300 -76.49 -2.13 -53.32
CA ILE A 300 -76.74 -0.91 -54.09
C ILE A 300 -75.53 0.04 -54.02
N GLU A 301 -74.96 0.26 -52.83
CA GLU A 301 -73.77 1.11 -52.65
C GLU A 301 -72.54 0.58 -53.41
N ASN A 302 -72.39 -0.74 -53.49
CA ASN A 302 -71.32 -1.40 -54.25
C ASN A 302 -71.64 -1.56 -55.75
N GLY A 303 -72.69 -0.88 -56.25
CA GLY A 303 -73.06 -0.88 -57.67
C GLY A 303 -73.67 -2.18 -58.19
N GLN A 304 -74.10 -3.08 -57.30
CA GLN A 304 -74.83 -4.30 -57.62
C GLN A 304 -76.34 -4.05 -57.58
N ASN A 305 -77.11 -4.77 -58.38
CA ASN A 305 -78.57 -4.68 -58.36
C ASN A 305 -79.18 -5.80 -57.51
N PRO A 306 -79.65 -5.52 -56.27
CA PRO A 306 -80.20 -6.55 -55.38
C PRO A 306 -81.57 -7.09 -55.83
N PHE A 307 -82.19 -6.49 -56.84
CA PHE A 307 -83.50 -6.90 -57.37
C PHE A 307 -83.38 -7.69 -58.68
N GLN A 308 -82.20 -8.21 -59.03
CA GLN A 308 -82.06 -9.10 -60.18
C GLN A 308 -82.94 -10.36 -59.99
N PRO A 309 -83.90 -10.63 -60.88
CA PRO A 309 -84.68 -11.86 -60.81
C PRO A 309 -83.77 -13.05 -61.11
N THR A 310 -83.66 -13.99 -60.17
CA THR A 310 -83.06 -15.30 -60.42
C THR A 310 -83.99 -16.08 -61.34
N TYR A 311 -83.61 -16.23 -62.61
CA TYR A 311 -84.33 -17.10 -63.54
C TYR A 311 -84.15 -18.56 -63.11
N VAL A 312 -85.24 -19.18 -62.64
CA VAL A 312 -85.30 -20.65 -62.53
C VAL A 312 -85.45 -21.17 -63.95
N VAL A 313 -84.40 -21.78 -64.48
CA VAL A 313 -84.47 -22.44 -65.80
C VAL A 313 -85.38 -23.67 -65.63
N PRO A 314 -86.50 -23.79 -66.36
CA PRO A 314 -87.28 -25.01 -66.34
C PRO A 314 -86.42 -26.14 -66.90
N GLN A 315 -86.27 -27.24 -66.17
CA GLN A 315 -85.76 -28.46 -66.78
C GLN A 315 -86.81 -28.93 -67.81
N ALA A 316 -86.38 -29.06 -69.06
CA ALA A 316 -87.21 -29.53 -70.17
C ALA A 316 -87.75 -30.96 -69.89
N PRO A 317 -88.93 -31.32 -70.43
CA PRO A 317 -89.67 -32.55 -70.08
C PRO A 317 -88.93 -33.85 -70.39
#